data_AF-A0A2P6W404-F1
#
_entry.id   AF-A0A2P6W404-F1
#
_cell.length_a   1.000
_cell.length_b   1.000
_cell.length_c   1.000
_cell.angle_alpha   90.00
_cell.angle_beta   90.00
_cell.angle_gamma   90.00
#
_symmetry.space_group_name_H-M   'P 1'
#
loop_
_entity.id
_entity.type
_entity.pdbx_description
1 polymer ?
#
loop_
_entity_poly.entity_id
_entity_poly.type
_entity_poly.pdbx_seq_one_letter_code
_entity_poly.pdbx_strand_id
1 'polypeptide(L)' 'MEPENYWIIEVYSDETANISIMSKEEAEAVKDMNDDFKEWQMAPCSETSEDEMIERAEDHGLEHDPW' A
#
# COMPACT_ATOMS: atom_id res chain seq x y z
N MET A 1 -4.24 -5.04 -22.52
CA MET A 1 -3.50 -5.06 -21.25
C MET A 1 -4.54 -5.27 -20.17
N GLU A 2 -4.32 -6.20 -19.26
CA GLU A 2 -5.12 -6.24 -18.04
C GLU A 2 -4.86 -4.93 -17.28
N PRO A 3 -5.86 -4.35 -16.60
CA PRO A 3 -5.62 -3.19 -15.75
C PRO A 3 -4.58 -3.58 -14.68
N GLU A 4 -3.47 -2.85 -14.63
CA GLU A 4 -2.48 -3.02 -13.59
C GLU A 4 -3.09 -2.56 -12.25
N ASN A 5 -3.24 -3.50 -11.33
CA ASN A 5 -3.62 -3.21 -9.96
C ASN A 5 -2.36 -3.08 -9.09
N TYR A 6 -2.48 -2.28 -8.05
CA TYR A 6 -1.41 -1.98 -7.11
C TYR A 6 -1.88 -2.32 -5.70
N TRP A 7 -0.96 -2.88 -4.93
CA TRP A 7 -1.06 -2.93 -3.48
C TRP A 7 -0.68 -1.58 -2.91
N ILE A 8 -1.45 -1.12 -1.92
CA ILE A 8 -1.29 0.15 -1.22
C ILE A 8 -1.28 -0.10 0.28
N ILE A 9 -0.25 0.43 0.97
CA ILE A 9 -0.16 0.47 2.44
C ILE A 9 -0.73 1.80 2.90
N GLU A 10 -1.93 1.76 3.44
CA GLU A 10 -2.63 2.93 3.99
C GLU A 10 -2.30 3.07 5.48
N VAL A 11 -1.52 4.10 5.82
CA VAL A 11 -1.12 4.38 7.21
C VAL A 11 -2.17 5.27 7.86
N TYR A 12 -2.88 4.75 8.86
CA TYR A 12 -3.93 5.50 9.58
C TYR A 12 -3.41 6.19 10.84
N SER A 13 -2.31 5.69 11.41
CA SER A 13 -1.65 6.22 12.59
C SER A 13 -0.17 5.89 12.56
N ASP A 14 0.60 6.41 13.51
CA ASP A 14 2.02 6.05 13.68
C ASP A 14 2.23 4.56 14.03
N GLU A 15 1.14 3.80 14.27
CA GLU A 15 1.19 2.42 14.76
C GLU A 15 0.49 1.41 13.84
N THR A 16 -0.44 1.81 12.97
CA THR A 16 -1.28 0.87 12.21
C THR A 16 -1.38 1.19 10.73
N ALA A 17 -1.42 0.12 9.91
CA ALA A 17 -1.60 0.21 8.47
C ALA A 17 -2.51 -0.88 7.90
N ASN A 18 -3.29 -0.53 6.88
CA ASN A 18 -4.08 -1.49 6.10
C ASN A 18 -3.45 -1.70 4.71
N ILE A 19 -3.67 -2.87 4.14
CA ILE A 19 -3.20 -3.28 2.82
C ILE A 19 -4.41 -3.37 1.89
N SER A 20 -4.48 -2.46 0.92
CA SER A 20 -5.58 -2.36 -0.03
C SER A 20 -5.12 -2.66 -1.46
N ILE A 21 -6.03 -3.14 -2.31
CA ILE A 21 -5.82 -3.23 -3.75
C ILE A 21 -6.56 -2.09 -4.43
N MET A 22 -5.86 -1.35 -5.28
CA MET A 22 -6.42 -0.25 -6.07
C MET A 22 -6.03 -0.40 -7.54
N SER A 23 -6.82 0.19 -8.44
CA SER A 23 -6.38 0.39 -9.81
C SER A 23 -5.21 1.37 -9.87
N LYS A 24 -4.44 1.36 -10.96
CA LYS A 24 -3.36 2.33 -11.17
C LYS A 24 -3.79 3.79 -10.98
N GLU A 25 -4.94 4.18 -11.54
CA GLU A 25 -5.43 5.56 -11.47
C GLU A 25 -5.74 5.97 -10.02
N GLU A 26 -6.35 5.07 -9.26
CA GLU A 26 -6.64 5.30 -7.84
C GLU A 26 -5.36 5.35 -7.00
N ALA A 27 -4.40 4.45 -7.25
CA ALA A 27 -3.11 4.43 -6.57
C ALA A 27 -2.30 5.72 -6.81
N GLU A 28 -2.25 6.19 -8.06
CA GLU A 28 -1.61 7.46 -8.41
C GLU A 28 -2.33 8.64 -7.74
N ALA A 29 -3.67 8.64 -7.69
CA ALA A 29 -4.43 9.67 -7.00
C ALA A 29 -4.16 9.69 -5.48
N VAL A 30 -4.08 8.52 -4.82
CA VAL A 30 -3.75 8.43 -3.39
C VAL A 30 -2.36 8.98 -3.11
N LYS A 31 -1.37 8.62 -3.95
CA LYS A 31 -0.01 9.15 -3.86
C LYS A 31 0.02 10.67 -4.02
N ASP A 32 -0.73 11.22 -4.97
CA ASP A 32 -0.77 12.66 -5.23
C ASP A 32 -1.55 13.45 -4.15
N MET A 33 -2.52 12.82 -3.49
CA MET A 33 -3.33 13.44 -2.43
C MET A 33 -2.65 13.42 -1.06
N ASN A 34 -1.68 12.54 -0.84
CA ASN A 34 -1.00 12.36 0.44
C ASN A 34 0.49 12.71 0.31
N ASP A 35 0.87 13.93 0.71
CA ASP A 35 2.25 14.42 0.67
C ASP A 35 3.24 13.55 1.48
N ASP A 36 2.74 12.81 2.46
CA ASP A 36 3.56 11.91 3.27
C ASP A 36 3.69 10.50 2.68
N PHE A 37 2.96 10.19 1.61
CA PHE A 37 3.01 8.89 0.94
C PHE A 37 4.43 8.57 0.46
N LYS A 38 4.94 7.42 0.89
CA LYS A 38 6.27 6.94 0.55
C LYS A 38 6.20 5.86 -0.53
N GLU A 39 7.24 5.76 -1.35
CA GLU A 39 7.28 4.79 -2.45
C GLU A 39 7.15 3.33 -1.98
N TRP A 40 7.62 3.02 -0.76
CA TRP A 40 7.51 1.67 -0.20
C TRP A 40 6.06 1.26 0.11
N GLN A 41 5.14 2.23 0.22
CA GLN A 41 3.71 1.99 0.46
C GLN A 41 2.96 1.55 -0.80
N MET A 42 3.62 1.43 -1.97
CA MET A 42 2.97 1.03 -3.21
C MET A 42 3.79 -0.01 -3.97
N ALA A 43 3.11 -1.02 -4.52
CA ALA A 43 3.74 -1.99 -5.40
C ALA A 43 2.77 -2.64 -6.39
N PRO A 44 3.21 -3.03 -7.60
CA PRO A 44 2.35 -3.73 -8.55
C PRO A 44 1.94 -5.11 -8.04
N CYS A 45 0.67 -5.47 -8.16
CA CYS A 45 0.19 -6.81 -7.78
C CYS A 45 0.80 -7.94 -8.62
N SER A 46 1.40 -7.63 -9.77
CA SER A 46 2.13 -8.58 -10.59
C SER A 46 3.53 -8.93 -10.06
N GLU A 47 4.07 -8.11 -9.15
CA GLU A 47 5.45 -8.21 -8.65
C GLU A 47 5.53 -8.54 -7.16
N THR A 48 4.44 -8.41 -6.41
CA THR A 48 4.42 -8.64 -4.96
C THR A 48 3.09 -9.22 -4.49
N SER A 49 3.09 -9.84 -3.31
CA SER A 49 1.89 -10.40 -2.66
C SER A 49 1.40 -9.53 -1.50
N GLU A 50 0.18 -9.83 -1.02
CA GLU A 50 -0.37 -9.24 0.20
C GLU A 50 0.56 -9.48 1.41
N ASP A 51 1.02 -10.72 1.61
CA ASP A 51 1.94 -11.07 2.70
C ASP A 51 3.24 -10.25 2.66
N GLU A 52 3.84 -10.05 1.47
CA GLU A 52 5.03 -9.22 1.33
C GLU A 52 4.76 -7.74 1.64
N MET A 53 3.54 -7.27 1.41
CA MET A 53 3.12 -5.91 1.74
C MET A 53 2.87 -5.75 3.25
N ILE A 54 2.35 -6.78 3.91
CA ILE A 54 2.26 -6.85 5.37
C ILE A 54 3.66 -6.80 5.98
N GLU A 55 4.59 -7.63 5.50
CA GLU A 55 5.98 -7.64 5.97
C GLU A 55 6.65 -6.27 5.80
N ARG A 56 6.40 -5.56 4.68
CA ARG A 56 6.89 -4.19 4.49
C ARG A 56 6.33 -3.21 5.53
N ALA A 57 5.05 -3.29 5.85
CA ALA A 57 4.46 -2.44 6.89
C ALA A 57 5.13 -2.71 8.25
N GLU A 58 5.33 -3.99 8.60
CA GLU A 58 5.99 -4.41 9.84
C GLU A 58 7.46 -3.96 9.91
N ASP A 59 8.21 -4.05 8.80
CA ASP A 59 9.59 -3.54 8.69
C ASP A 59 9.68 -2.02 8.95
N HIS A 60 8.59 -1.30 8.69
CA HIS A 60 8.45 0.12 8.98
C HIS A 60 7.85 0.41 10.37
N GLY A 61 7.64 -0.62 11.20
CA GLY A 61 7.16 -0.51 12.58
C GLY A 61 5.65 -0.37 12.71
N LEU A 62 4.89 -0.71 11.65
CA LEU A 62 3.43 -0.62 11.62
C LEU A 62 2.83 -2.01 11.83
N GLU A 63 1.78 -2.08 12.64
CA GLU A 63 0.95 -3.28 12.79
C GLU A 63 -0.07 -3.33 11.65
N HIS A 64 -0.13 -4.47 10.96
CA HIS A 64 -1.16 -4.67 9.94
C HIS A 64 -2.54 -4.82 10.59
N ASP A 65 -3.46 -3.93 10.24
CA ASP A 65 -4.85 -3.95 10.66
C ASP A 65 -5.77 -4.28 9.46
N PRO A 66 -6.32 -5.52 9.38
CA PRO A 66 -7.17 -5.95 8.27
C PRO A 66 -8.63 -5.47 8.39
N TRP A 67 -8.92 -4.51 9.27
CA TRP A 67 -10.27 -4.05 9.63
C TRP A 67 -10.99 -3.22 8.56
#